data_AF-A0A3S1MWB9-F1
#
_entry.id   AF-A0A3S1MWB9-F1
#
_cell.length_a   1.000
_cell.length_b   1.000
_cell.length_c   1.000
_cell.angle_alpha   90.00
_cell.angle_beta   90.00
_cell.angle_gamma   90.00
#
_symmetry.space_group_name_H-M   'P 1'
#
loop_
_entity.id
_entity.type
_entity.pdbx_description
1 polymer ?
#
loop_
_entity_poly.entity_id
_entity_poly.type
_entity_poly.pdbx_seq_one_letter_code
_entity_poly.pdbx_strand_id
1 'polypeptide(L)'
;MAARRQSFLDTWIFPQAFYIALTIGGCVFIAVTKTAGISPAISSAVPIGIMIGYFAFSWYVGKLRLHDEQTGDNLYYMGFLFTLSSLGTSLYQFGTDASTDEIVRNFGIAVTSTITGIALRIFYNQVRRDPADVERAARHELADMTRRVRTEMESVAREFADFRRVCNQMLEEGFDEIARQAEKNGDQVRQAFEGMAAKAIKPVQETSEKIAKSLDDTFGRIEMRFSGVAEKVGKVAASLDTANASMAGTVS
;
A
#
# COMPACT_ATOMS: atom_id res chain seq x y z
N MET A 1 -35.81 -15.31 -34.72
CA MET A 1 -36.21 -15.40 -33.30
C MET A 1 -36.76 -16.78 -33.04
N ALA A 2 -35.92 -17.73 -32.60
CA ALA A 2 -36.35 -19.08 -32.25
C ALA A 2 -36.78 -19.08 -30.79
N ALA A 3 -38.08 -19.26 -30.54
CA ALA A 3 -38.63 -19.40 -29.20
C ALA A 3 -38.04 -20.66 -28.55
N ARG A 4 -37.17 -20.46 -27.56
CA ARG A 4 -36.62 -21.50 -26.71
C ARG A 4 -37.78 -22.11 -25.94
N ARG A 5 -38.22 -23.29 -26.36
CA ARG A 5 -39.26 -24.10 -25.70
C ARG A 5 -38.79 -24.39 -24.27
N GLN A 6 -39.22 -23.58 -23.31
CA GLN A 6 -39.03 -23.86 -21.88
C GLN A 6 -39.71 -25.20 -21.61
N SER A 7 -38.92 -26.21 -21.26
CA SER A 7 -39.48 -27.51 -20.91
C SER A 7 -40.22 -27.33 -19.59
N PHE A 8 -41.34 -28.03 -19.39
CA PHE A 8 -42.12 -27.98 -18.14
C PHE A 8 -41.29 -28.32 -16.88
N LEU A 9 -40.16 -29.01 -17.10
CA LEU A 9 -39.13 -29.35 -16.11
C LEU A 9 -38.27 -28.15 -15.68
N ASP A 10 -38.34 -27.02 -16.40
CA ASP A 10 -37.50 -25.85 -16.13
C ASP A 10 -38.04 -24.91 -15.06
N THR A 11 -39.33 -25.02 -14.71
CA THR A 11 -39.97 -24.17 -13.70
C THR A 11 -39.55 -24.57 -12.28
N TRP A 12 -39.18 -23.60 -11.45
CA TRP A 12 -38.82 -23.75 -10.02
C TRP A 12 -39.85 -24.56 -9.20
N ILE A 13 -41.08 -24.63 -9.68
CA ILE A 13 -42.21 -25.37 -9.09
C ILE A 13 -42.03 -26.90 -9.20
N PHE A 14 -41.41 -27.40 -10.26
CA PHE A 14 -41.37 -28.85 -10.54
C PHE A 14 -40.55 -29.65 -9.49
N PRO A 15 -39.32 -29.24 -9.11
CA PRO A 15 -38.54 -29.93 -8.08
C PRO A 15 -39.23 -29.92 -6.71
N GLN A 16 -39.85 -28.80 -6.34
CA GLN A 16 -40.57 -28.66 -5.07
C GLN A 16 -41.84 -29.52 -5.04
N ALA A 17 -42.63 -29.51 -6.12
CA ALA A 17 -43.81 -30.36 -6.24
C ALA A 17 -43.44 -31.85 -6.20
N PHE A 18 -42.34 -32.23 -6.84
CA PHE A 18 -41.83 -33.61 -6.80
C PHE A 18 -41.40 -34.03 -5.39
N TYR A 19 -40.65 -33.18 -4.68
CA TYR A 19 -40.29 -33.39 -3.28
C TYR A 19 -41.52 -33.56 -2.38
N ILE A 20 -42.50 -32.65 -2.49
CA ILE A 20 -43.73 -32.68 -1.69
C ILE A 20 -44.52 -33.96 -1.98
N ALA A 21 -44.67 -34.33 -3.26
CA ALA A 21 -45.38 -35.53 -3.67
C ALA A 21 -44.74 -36.81 -3.09
N LEU A 22 -43.41 -36.95 -3.17
CA LEU A 22 -42.69 -38.08 -2.59
C LEU A 22 -42.80 -38.13 -1.06
N THR A 23 -42.73 -36.97 -0.41
CA THR A 23 -42.82 -36.85 1.05
C THR A 23 -44.22 -37.22 1.53
N ILE A 24 -45.27 -36.63 0.96
CA ILE A 24 -46.65 -36.97 1.33
C ILE A 24 -46.94 -38.44 0.98
N GLY A 25 -46.50 -38.90 -0.19
CA GLY A 25 -46.64 -40.30 -0.60
C GLY A 25 -45.99 -41.27 0.38
N GLY A 26 -44.78 -40.96 0.86
CA GLY A 26 -44.08 -41.75 1.87
C GLY A 26 -44.80 -41.77 3.23
N CYS A 27 -45.31 -40.61 3.69
CA CYS A 27 -46.09 -40.54 4.94
C CYS A 27 -47.39 -41.36 4.85
N VAL A 28 -48.12 -41.23 3.74
CA VAL A 28 -49.35 -42.01 3.49
C VAL A 28 -49.04 -43.49 3.41
N PHE A 29 -47.97 -43.88 2.70
CA PHE A 29 -47.53 -45.27 2.61
C PHE A 29 -47.28 -45.85 4.01
N ILE A 30 -46.52 -45.17 4.86
CA ILE A 30 -46.25 -45.59 6.24
C ILE A 30 -47.54 -45.79 7.03
N ALA A 31 -48.48 -44.84 6.94
CA ALA A 31 -49.74 -44.91 7.66
C ALA A 31 -50.60 -46.10 7.21
N VAL A 32 -50.69 -46.34 5.90
CA VAL A 32 -51.46 -47.45 5.31
C VAL A 32 -50.83 -48.80 5.64
N THR A 33 -49.51 -48.95 5.48
CA THR A 33 -48.86 -50.24 5.72
C THR A 33 -48.89 -50.63 7.19
N LYS A 34 -48.73 -49.66 8.10
CA LYS A 34 -48.85 -49.92 9.54
C LYS A 34 -50.28 -50.27 9.95
N THR A 35 -51.30 -49.59 9.41
CA THR A 35 -52.70 -49.92 9.73
C THR A 35 -53.15 -51.25 9.13
N ALA A 36 -52.52 -51.69 8.03
CA ALA A 36 -52.72 -53.01 7.45
C ALA A 36 -51.94 -54.14 8.16
N GLY A 37 -51.20 -53.85 9.25
CA GLY A 37 -50.44 -54.86 10.00
C GLY A 37 -49.20 -55.40 9.28
N ILE A 38 -48.69 -54.68 8.27
CA ILE A 38 -47.49 -55.09 7.53
C ILE A 38 -46.25 -54.94 8.42
N SER A 39 -45.26 -55.81 8.20
CA SER A 39 -43.98 -55.78 8.91
C SER A 39 -43.41 -54.35 9.04
N PRO A 40 -43.04 -53.92 10.26
CA PRO A 40 -42.45 -52.61 10.51
C PRO A 40 -41.19 -52.33 9.69
N ALA A 41 -40.40 -53.38 9.41
CA ALA A 41 -39.20 -53.26 8.61
C ALA A 41 -39.51 -52.83 7.16
N ILE A 42 -40.56 -53.40 6.56
CA ILE A 42 -40.99 -53.05 5.20
C ILE A 42 -41.58 -51.63 5.18
N SER A 43 -42.39 -51.31 6.19
CA SER A 43 -43.02 -50.00 6.36
C SER A 43 -42.00 -48.86 6.46
N SER A 44 -40.78 -49.12 6.96
CA SER A 44 -39.71 -48.12 7.03
C SER A 44 -38.66 -48.23 5.92
N ALA A 45 -38.42 -49.42 5.36
CA ALA A 45 -37.45 -49.61 4.28
C ALA A 45 -37.87 -48.92 2.98
N VAL A 46 -39.16 -48.95 2.61
CA VAL A 46 -39.65 -48.30 1.39
C VAL A 46 -39.48 -46.77 1.44
N PRO A 47 -39.89 -46.05 2.50
CA PRO A 47 -39.60 -44.62 2.65
C PRO A 47 -38.10 -44.28 2.59
N ILE A 48 -37.24 -45.10 3.20
CA ILE A 48 -35.78 -44.93 3.09
C ILE A 48 -35.32 -45.09 1.63
N GLY A 49 -35.86 -46.07 0.91
CA GLY A 49 -35.63 -46.24 -0.52
C GLY A 49 -36.08 -45.02 -1.34
N ILE A 50 -37.21 -44.40 -0.99
CA ILE A 50 -37.68 -43.15 -1.59
C ILE A 50 -36.68 -42.01 -1.34
N MET A 51 -36.14 -41.89 -0.12
CA MET A 51 -35.12 -40.87 0.20
C MET A 51 -33.84 -41.07 -0.61
N ILE A 52 -33.36 -42.31 -0.71
CA ILE A 52 -32.18 -42.65 -1.52
C ILE A 52 -32.45 -42.40 -3.01
N GLY A 53 -33.64 -42.74 -3.50
CA GLY A 53 -34.06 -42.47 -4.87
C GLY A 53 -34.13 -40.97 -5.18
N TYR A 54 -34.69 -40.18 -4.27
CA TYR A 54 -34.71 -38.72 -4.37
C TYR A 54 -33.28 -38.14 -4.36
N PHE A 55 -32.41 -38.63 -3.48
CA PHE A 55 -31.00 -38.25 -3.45
C PHE A 55 -30.31 -38.56 -4.80
N ALA A 56 -30.46 -39.78 -5.32
CA ALA A 56 -29.83 -40.20 -6.58
C ALA A 56 -30.36 -39.40 -7.79
N PHE A 57 -31.67 -39.17 -7.85
CA PHE A 57 -32.29 -38.33 -8.87
C PHE A 57 -31.79 -36.89 -8.80
N SER A 58 -31.78 -36.30 -7.61
CA SER A 58 -31.31 -34.93 -7.39
C SER A 58 -29.81 -34.79 -7.63
N TRP A 59 -29.02 -35.84 -7.39
CA TRP A 59 -27.60 -35.89 -7.73
C TRP A 59 -27.37 -35.93 -9.24
N TYR A 60 -28.11 -36.77 -9.96
CA TYR A 60 -27.98 -36.92 -11.41
C TYR A 60 -28.45 -35.65 -12.16
N VAL A 61 -29.61 -35.10 -11.77
CA VAL A 61 -30.15 -33.86 -12.34
C VAL A 61 -29.38 -32.64 -11.86
N GLY A 62 -28.86 -32.65 -10.62
CA GLY A 62 -28.06 -31.57 -10.05
C GLY A 62 -26.74 -31.32 -10.79
N LYS A 63 -26.16 -32.33 -11.44
CA LYS A 63 -25.02 -32.11 -12.38
C LYS A 63 -25.37 -31.19 -13.56
N LEU A 64 -26.65 -31.04 -13.89
CA LEU A 64 -27.13 -30.16 -14.96
C LEU A 64 -27.55 -28.77 -14.44
N ARG A 65 -27.71 -28.59 -13.12
CA ARG A 65 -28.19 -27.34 -12.49
C ARG A 65 -27.38 -27.04 -11.22
N LEU A 66 -26.41 -26.14 -11.36
CA LEU A 66 -25.78 -25.49 -10.21
C LEU A 66 -26.87 -24.75 -9.41
N HIS A 67 -26.79 -24.82 -8.09
CA HIS A 67 -27.60 -24.07 -7.11
C HIS A 67 -28.90 -24.73 -6.60
N ASP A 68 -28.79 -25.79 -5.79
CA ASP A 68 -29.93 -26.22 -4.95
C ASP A 68 -29.48 -26.78 -3.59
N GLU A 69 -28.96 -25.91 -2.73
CA GLU A 69 -28.63 -26.24 -1.33
C GLU A 69 -29.83 -26.85 -0.58
N GLN A 70 -31.05 -26.66 -1.07
CA GLN A 70 -32.29 -27.14 -0.49
C GLN A 70 -32.43 -28.67 -0.52
N THR A 71 -31.73 -29.38 -1.42
CA THR A 71 -31.85 -30.86 -1.54
C THR A 71 -31.41 -31.58 -0.25
N GLY A 72 -30.32 -31.13 0.39
CA GLY A 72 -29.86 -31.71 1.66
C GLY A 72 -30.87 -31.49 2.79
N ASP A 73 -31.48 -30.31 2.83
CA ASP A 73 -32.51 -29.99 3.82
C ASP A 73 -33.81 -30.77 3.56
N ASN A 74 -34.21 -30.95 2.31
CA ASN A 74 -35.35 -31.79 1.91
C ASN A 74 -35.18 -33.24 2.39
N LEU A 75 -33.98 -33.82 2.27
CA LEU A 75 -33.69 -35.18 2.77
C LEU A 75 -33.81 -35.28 4.29
N TYR A 76 -33.38 -34.25 5.00
CA TYR A 76 -33.55 -34.16 6.45
C TYR A 76 -35.03 -34.09 6.85
N TYR A 77 -35.81 -33.23 6.21
CA TYR A 77 -37.24 -33.10 6.50
C TYR A 77 -38.04 -34.34 6.11
N MET A 78 -37.68 -35.04 5.03
CA MET A 78 -38.28 -36.35 4.69
C MET A 78 -38.07 -37.36 5.82
N GLY A 79 -36.83 -37.56 6.28
CA GLY A 79 -36.53 -38.52 7.35
C GLY A 79 -37.27 -38.19 8.66
N PHE A 80 -37.33 -36.90 8.99
CA PHE A 80 -38.08 -36.40 10.14
C PHE A 80 -39.58 -36.67 10.02
N LEU A 81 -40.20 -36.31 8.89
CA LEU A 81 -41.64 -36.50 8.67
C LEU A 81 -42.04 -37.97 8.58
N PHE A 82 -41.19 -38.83 8.00
CA PHE A 82 -41.41 -40.28 7.97
C PHE A 82 -41.36 -40.87 9.37
N THR A 83 -40.40 -40.44 10.20
CA THR A 83 -40.34 -40.86 11.60
C THR A 83 -41.57 -40.41 12.37
N LEU A 84 -41.97 -39.14 12.24
CA LEU A 84 -43.17 -38.61 12.91
C LEU A 84 -44.45 -39.32 12.47
N SER A 85 -44.61 -39.57 11.17
CA SER A 85 -45.77 -40.29 10.64
C SER A 85 -45.82 -41.72 11.19
N SER A 86 -44.67 -42.40 11.19
CA SER A 86 -44.53 -43.75 11.72
C SER A 86 -44.84 -43.83 13.22
N LEU A 87 -44.37 -42.88 14.02
CA LEU A 87 -44.67 -42.78 15.45
C LEU A 87 -46.14 -42.42 15.68
N GLY A 88 -46.67 -41.46 14.93
CA GLY A 88 -48.07 -41.04 15.01
C GLY A 88 -49.04 -42.21 14.77
N THR A 89 -48.78 -43.02 13.74
CA THR A 89 -49.60 -44.22 13.48
C THR A 89 -49.44 -45.28 14.58
N SER A 90 -48.23 -45.49 15.11
CA SER A 90 -48.03 -46.44 16.22
C SER A 90 -48.72 -46.01 17.52
N LEU A 91 -48.75 -44.72 17.84
CA LEU A 91 -49.48 -44.19 18.98
C LEU A 91 -50.99 -44.29 18.80
N TYR A 92 -51.49 -44.11 17.57
CA TYR A 92 -52.90 -44.29 17.26
C TYR A 92 -53.36 -45.74 17.48
N GLN A 93 -52.54 -46.72 17.10
CA GLN A 93 -52.83 -48.15 17.26
C GLN A 93 -52.71 -48.65 18.71
N PHE A 94 -51.95 -47.95 19.55
CA PHE A 94 -51.85 -48.25 20.97
C PHE A 94 -53.22 -48.25 21.67
N GLY A 95 -54.10 -47.33 21.27
CA GLY A 95 -55.43 -47.20 21.86
C GLY A 95 -56.42 -48.28 21.43
N THR A 96 -56.06 -49.14 20.48
CA THR A 96 -56.98 -50.13 19.89
C THR A 96 -56.58 -51.57 20.21
N ASP A 97 -55.33 -52.01 20.00
CA ASP A 97 -54.90 -53.40 20.29
C ASP A 97 -53.36 -53.61 20.40
N ALA A 98 -52.54 -52.56 20.25
CA ALA A 98 -51.07 -52.73 20.20
C ALA A 98 -50.40 -52.69 21.60
N SER A 99 -49.39 -53.54 21.80
CA SER A 99 -48.62 -53.57 23.05
C SER A 99 -47.55 -52.46 23.12
N THR A 100 -47.14 -52.09 24.34
CA THR A 100 -46.05 -51.13 24.55
C THR A 100 -44.73 -51.57 23.90
N ASP A 101 -44.41 -52.87 23.93
CA ASP A 101 -43.21 -53.42 23.31
C ASP A 101 -43.21 -53.25 21.78
N GLU A 102 -44.37 -53.45 21.16
CA GLU A 102 -44.55 -53.26 19.73
C GLU A 102 -44.33 -51.80 19.31
N ILE A 103 -44.75 -50.84 20.13
CA ILE A 103 -44.52 -49.41 19.88
C ILE A 103 -43.04 -49.07 19.97
N VAL A 104 -42.35 -49.58 20.99
CA VAL A 104 -40.91 -49.33 21.16
C VAL A 104 -40.13 -49.90 19.98
N ARG A 105 -40.48 -51.12 19.52
CA ARG A 105 -39.86 -51.73 18.32
C ARG A 105 -40.14 -50.91 17.06
N ASN A 106 -41.40 -50.49 16.88
CA ASN A 106 -41.83 -49.66 15.76
C ASN A 106 -41.15 -48.29 15.74
N PHE A 107 -40.94 -47.70 16.91
CA PHE A 107 -40.23 -46.45 17.08
C PHE A 107 -38.75 -46.60 16.74
N GLY A 108 -38.07 -47.62 17.26
CA GLY A 108 -36.67 -47.89 16.94
C GLY A 108 -36.42 -48.06 15.44
N ILE A 109 -37.31 -48.77 14.75
CA ILE A 109 -37.24 -48.95 13.29
C ILE A 109 -37.54 -47.61 12.58
N ALA A 110 -38.51 -46.82 13.04
CA ALA A 110 -38.81 -45.52 12.46
C ALA A 110 -37.63 -44.54 12.51
N VAL A 111 -36.90 -44.51 13.63
CA VAL A 111 -35.73 -43.63 13.85
C VAL A 111 -34.64 -43.82 12.78
N THR A 112 -34.53 -45.01 12.19
CA THR A 112 -33.58 -45.28 11.08
C THR A 112 -33.79 -44.35 9.89
N SER A 113 -35.02 -43.91 9.62
CA SER A 113 -35.33 -42.94 8.55
C SER A 113 -34.79 -41.54 8.87
N THR A 114 -34.88 -41.08 10.13
CA THR A 114 -34.24 -39.82 10.56
C THR A 114 -32.72 -39.90 10.49
N ILE A 115 -32.13 -41.01 10.95
CA ILE A 115 -30.68 -41.22 10.89
C ILE A 115 -30.21 -41.18 9.42
N THR A 116 -30.93 -41.87 8.54
CA THR A 116 -30.64 -41.87 7.09
C THR A 116 -30.78 -40.48 6.49
N GLY A 117 -31.81 -39.71 6.85
CA GLY A 117 -32.00 -38.34 6.39
C GLY A 117 -30.86 -37.41 6.77
N ILE A 118 -30.40 -37.48 8.02
CA ILE A 118 -29.25 -36.69 8.48
C ILE A 118 -27.97 -37.16 7.77
N ALA A 119 -27.72 -38.46 7.65
CA ALA A 119 -26.54 -38.99 6.98
C ALA A 119 -26.49 -38.54 5.51
N LEU A 120 -27.60 -38.65 4.78
CA LEU A 120 -27.70 -38.20 3.39
C LEU A 120 -27.55 -36.67 3.27
N ARG A 121 -28.12 -35.88 4.20
CA ARG A 121 -27.90 -34.42 4.24
C ARG A 121 -26.43 -34.07 4.38
N ILE A 122 -25.74 -34.70 5.34
CA ILE A 122 -24.32 -34.47 5.58
C ILE A 122 -23.52 -34.85 4.34
N PHE A 123 -23.78 -36.02 3.77
CA PHE A 123 -23.09 -36.50 2.57
C PHE A 123 -23.30 -35.57 1.37
N TYR A 124 -24.55 -35.17 1.10
CA TYR A 124 -24.88 -34.25 -0.01
C TYR A 124 -24.18 -32.90 0.14
N ASN A 125 -24.27 -32.30 1.34
CA ASN A 125 -23.74 -30.96 1.59
C ASN A 125 -22.21 -30.92 1.66
N GLN A 126 -21.56 -32.01 2.09
CA GLN A 126 -20.09 -32.09 2.11
C GLN A 126 -19.50 -32.21 0.70
N VAL A 127 -20.12 -32.99 -0.19
CA VAL A 127 -19.57 -33.20 -1.55
C VAL A 127 -19.89 -32.04 -2.49
N ARG A 128 -20.94 -31.25 -2.22
CA ARG A 128 -21.38 -30.13 -3.09
C ARG A 128 -20.81 -28.76 -2.73
N ARG A 129 -19.87 -28.62 -1.78
CA ARG A 129 -19.04 -27.40 -1.73
C ARG A 129 -18.13 -27.41 -2.96
N ASP A 130 -18.70 -27.01 -4.09
CA ASP A 130 -18.13 -27.11 -5.42
C ASP A 130 -16.93 -26.15 -5.50
N PRO A 131 -15.69 -26.68 -5.57
CA PRO A 131 -14.51 -25.84 -5.67
C PRO A 131 -14.55 -24.94 -6.91
N ALA A 132 -15.33 -25.26 -7.95
CA ALA A 132 -15.40 -24.50 -9.18
C ALA A 132 -16.08 -23.13 -9.02
N ASP A 133 -17.11 -22.99 -8.17
CA ASP A 133 -17.77 -21.71 -7.95
C ASP A 133 -16.93 -20.80 -7.06
N VAL A 134 -16.26 -21.37 -6.05
CA VAL A 134 -15.26 -20.67 -5.24
C VAL A 134 -14.10 -20.20 -6.12
N GLU A 135 -13.64 -21.03 -7.05
CA GLU A 135 -12.58 -20.69 -8.00
C GLU A 135 -13.00 -19.55 -8.95
N ARG A 136 -14.22 -19.57 -9.48
CA ARG A 136 -14.73 -18.48 -10.35
C ARG A 136 -14.84 -17.16 -9.61
N ALA A 137 -15.39 -17.17 -8.39
CA ALA A 137 -15.48 -15.99 -7.55
C ALA A 137 -14.08 -15.45 -7.21
N ALA A 138 -13.17 -16.33 -6.80
CA ALA A 138 -11.78 -15.98 -6.52
C ALA A 138 -11.06 -15.41 -7.75
N ARG A 139 -11.26 -15.99 -8.95
CA ARG A 139 -10.70 -15.46 -10.20
C ARG A 139 -11.22 -14.06 -10.51
N HIS A 140 -12.50 -13.81 -10.29
CA HIS A 140 -13.08 -12.49 -10.51
C HIS A 140 -12.52 -11.46 -9.52
N GLU A 141 -12.47 -11.80 -8.23
CA GLU A 141 -11.90 -10.95 -7.19
C GLU A 141 -10.42 -10.64 -7.46
N LEU A 142 -9.64 -11.66 -7.84
CA LEU A 142 -8.23 -11.50 -8.20
C LEU A 142 -8.04 -10.60 -9.42
N ALA A 143 -8.92 -10.72 -10.43
CA ALA A 143 -8.89 -9.86 -11.62
C ALA A 143 -9.18 -8.40 -11.27
N ASP A 144 -10.15 -8.14 -10.41
CA ASP A 144 -10.48 -6.77 -9.98
C ASP A 144 -9.39 -6.16 -9.09
N MET A 145 -8.80 -6.96 -8.19
CA MET A 145 -7.65 -6.53 -7.40
C MET A 145 -6.44 -6.20 -8.30
N THR A 146 -6.18 -7.02 -9.32
CA THR A 146 -5.11 -6.78 -10.29
C THR A 146 -5.34 -5.47 -11.07
N ARG A 147 -6.58 -5.19 -11.46
CA ARG A 147 -6.94 -3.92 -12.13
C ARG A 147 -6.68 -2.72 -11.23
N ARG A 148 -7.06 -2.79 -9.95
CA ARG A 148 -6.78 -1.71 -8.99
C ARG A 148 -5.30 -1.47 -8.80
N VAL A 149 -4.52 -2.54 -8.58
CA VAL A 149 -3.06 -2.45 -8.46
C VAL A 149 -2.43 -1.82 -9.70
N ARG A 150 -2.89 -2.20 -10.90
CA ARG A 150 -2.41 -1.58 -12.14
C ARG A 150 -2.66 -0.07 -12.16
N THR A 151 -3.87 0.38 -11.82
CA THR A 151 -4.22 1.81 -11.80
C THR A 151 -3.36 2.59 -10.81
N GLU A 152 -3.14 2.04 -9.61
CA GLU A 152 -2.27 2.64 -8.60
C GLU A 152 -0.81 2.73 -9.08
N MET A 153 -0.29 1.65 -9.69
CA MET A 153 1.05 1.64 -10.28
C MET A 153 1.22 2.70 -11.38
N GLU A 154 0.21 2.87 -12.25
CA GLU A 154 0.21 3.93 -13.27
C GLU A 154 0.20 5.33 -12.65
N SER A 155 -0.44 5.52 -11.49
CA SER A 155 -0.40 6.78 -10.74
C SER A 155 0.98 7.06 -10.16
N VAL A 156 1.55 6.07 -9.47
CA VAL A 156 2.90 6.16 -8.89
C VAL A 156 3.95 6.46 -9.96
N ALA A 157 3.82 5.84 -11.15
CA ALA A 157 4.73 6.11 -12.25
C ALA A 157 4.67 7.58 -12.73
N ARG A 158 3.48 8.19 -12.75
CA ARG A 158 3.33 9.63 -13.09
C ARG A 158 3.92 10.52 -12.01
N GLU A 159 3.64 10.25 -10.74
CA GLU A 159 4.20 11.01 -9.61
C GLU A 159 5.73 10.95 -9.60
N PHE A 160 6.33 9.79 -9.89
CA PHE A 160 7.78 9.66 -10.01
C PHE A 160 8.35 10.48 -11.17
N ALA A 161 7.66 10.53 -12.31
CA ALA A 161 8.09 11.33 -13.45
C ALA A 161 8.05 12.84 -13.11
N ASP A 162 7.02 13.28 -12.40
CA ASP A 162 6.88 14.66 -11.94
C ASP A 162 7.92 15.00 -10.87
N PHE A 163 8.12 14.13 -9.89
CA PHE A 163 9.18 14.28 -8.88
C PHE A 163 10.56 14.42 -9.52
N ARG A 164 10.88 13.57 -10.50
CA ARG A 164 12.14 13.65 -11.24
C ARG A 164 12.28 14.99 -11.96
N ARG A 165 11.21 15.53 -12.55
CA ARG A 165 11.23 16.84 -13.22
C ARG A 165 11.54 17.96 -12.22
N VAL A 166 10.81 17.99 -11.11
CA VAL A 166 10.99 18.99 -10.04
C VAL A 166 12.41 18.90 -9.45
N CYS A 167 12.91 17.69 -9.22
CA CYS A 167 14.25 17.49 -8.67
C CYS A 167 15.34 18.03 -9.61
N ASN A 168 15.25 17.76 -10.92
CA ASN A 168 16.18 18.33 -11.89
C ASN A 168 16.10 19.87 -11.94
N GLN A 169 14.90 20.44 -11.92
CA GLN A 169 14.71 21.89 -11.91
C GLN A 169 15.33 22.52 -10.66
N MET A 170 15.09 21.95 -9.47
CA MET A 170 15.69 22.44 -8.23
C MET A 170 17.22 22.33 -8.23
N LEU A 171 17.77 21.28 -8.85
CA LEU A 171 19.22 21.14 -9.01
C LEU A 171 19.78 22.23 -9.92
N GLU A 172 19.16 22.48 -11.07
CA GLU A 172 19.58 23.50 -12.02
C GLU A 172 19.50 24.91 -11.40
N GLU A 173 18.35 25.26 -10.80
CA GLU A 173 18.17 26.53 -10.08
C GLU A 173 19.13 26.67 -8.89
N GLY A 174 19.37 25.57 -8.17
CA GLY A 174 20.31 25.53 -7.05
C GLY A 174 21.76 25.79 -7.48
N PHE A 175 22.20 25.19 -8.59
CA PHE A 175 23.54 25.45 -9.13
C PHE A 175 23.70 26.87 -9.65
N ASP A 176 22.67 27.41 -10.32
CA ASP A 176 22.67 28.79 -10.79
C ASP A 176 22.77 29.79 -9.62
N GLU A 177 22.02 29.56 -8.53
CA GLU A 177 22.09 30.41 -7.35
C GLU A 177 23.45 30.27 -6.64
N ILE A 178 24.02 29.06 -6.55
CA ILE A 178 25.37 28.85 -6.00
C ILE A 178 26.42 29.63 -6.82
N ALA A 179 26.34 29.57 -8.16
CA ALA A 179 27.25 30.31 -9.03
C ALA A 179 27.12 31.83 -8.82
N ARG A 180 25.90 32.35 -8.76
CA ARG A 180 25.62 33.77 -8.50
C ARG A 180 26.15 34.23 -7.14
N GLN A 181 25.96 33.41 -6.10
CA GLN A 181 26.49 33.70 -4.75
C GLN A 181 28.02 33.65 -4.72
N ALA A 182 28.64 32.71 -5.44
CA ALA A 182 30.09 32.62 -5.54
C ALA A 182 30.69 33.86 -6.23
N GLU A 183 30.08 34.34 -7.31
CA GLU A 183 30.48 35.57 -8.00
C GLU A 183 30.37 36.80 -7.07
N LYS A 184 29.21 36.96 -6.43
CA LYS A 184 28.97 38.06 -5.47
C LYS A 184 29.95 38.03 -4.30
N ASN A 185 30.24 36.85 -3.75
CA ASN A 185 31.24 36.70 -2.69
C ASN A 185 32.64 37.00 -3.21
N GLY A 186 32.98 36.60 -4.43
CA GLY A 186 34.24 36.93 -5.09
C GLY A 186 34.45 38.44 -5.23
N ASP A 187 33.42 39.17 -5.66
CA ASP A 187 33.44 40.63 -5.75
C ASP A 187 33.62 41.30 -4.37
N GLN A 188 32.93 40.81 -3.35
CA GLN A 188 33.11 41.30 -1.97
C GLN A 188 34.52 41.06 -1.45
N VAL A 189 35.09 39.87 -1.71
CA VAL A 189 36.46 39.54 -1.35
C VAL A 189 37.44 40.46 -2.09
N ARG A 190 37.24 40.69 -3.38
CA ARG A 190 38.06 41.60 -4.18
C ARG A 190 38.03 43.02 -3.63
N GLN A 191 36.84 43.56 -3.34
CA GLN A 191 36.69 44.89 -2.74
C GLN A 191 37.39 44.98 -1.37
N ALA A 192 37.29 43.93 -0.55
CA ALA A 192 37.98 43.87 0.73
C ALA A 192 39.51 43.88 0.56
N PHE A 193 40.04 43.14 -0.42
CA PHE A 193 41.46 43.15 -0.76
C PHE A 193 41.95 44.50 -1.30
N GLU A 194 41.22 45.13 -2.22
CA GLU A 194 41.55 46.46 -2.74
C GLU A 194 41.55 47.51 -1.61
N GLY A 195 40.54 47.46 -0.73
CA GLY A 195 40.48 48.32 0.46
C GLY A 195 41.62 48.10 1.43
N MET A 196 42.06 46.85 1.62
CA MET A 196 43.20 46.49 2.46
C MET A 196 44.53 46.96 1.85
N ALA A 197 44.73 46.73 0.55
CA ALA A 197 45.92 47.20 -0.18
C ALA A 197 46.04 48.73 -0.13
N ALA A 198 44.92 49.45 -0.37
CA ALA A 198 44.89 50.90 -0.26
C ALA A 198 45.23 51.41 1.15
N LYS A 199 44.72 50.73 2.20
CA LYS A 199 45.06 51.04 3.60
C LYS A 199 46.51 50.71 3.95
N ALA A 200 47.12 49.70 3.32
CA ALA A 200 48.51 49.33 3.56
C ALA A 200 49.52 50.26 2.83
N ILE A 201 49.18 50.73 1.64
CA ILE A 201 50.06 51.59 0.82
C ILE A 201 50.08 53.04 1.33
N LYS A 202 48.95 53.56 1.81
CA LYS A 202 48.84 54.94 2.30
C LYS A 202 49.91 55.31 3.35
N PRO A 203 50.12 54.54 4.43
CA PRO A 203 51.16 54.83 5.41
C PRO A 203 52.56 54.87 4.81
N VAL A 204 52.86 53.99 3.84
CA VAL A 204 54.17 53.96 3.17
C VAL A 204 54.39 55.23 2.35
N GLN A 205 53.37 55.68 1.61
CA GLN A 205 53.43 56.96 0.87
C GLN A 205 53.59 58.15 1.82
N GLU A 206 52.78 58.23 2.87
CA GLU A 206 52.86 59.31 3.87
C GLU A 206 54.22 59.35 4.58
N THR A 207 54.77 58.18 4.93
CA THR A 207 56.11 58.07 5.53
C THR A 207 57.20 58.44 4.53
N SER A 208 57.06 58.05 3.26
CA SER A 208 58.01 58.41 2.20
C SER A 208 58.04 59.92 1.95
N GLU A 209 56.88 60.57 1.88
CA GLU A 209 56.79 62.04 1.76
C GLU A 209 57.43 62.75 2.96
N LYS A 210 57.21 62.24 4.18
CA LYS A 210 57.88 62.76 5.38
C LYS A 210 59.39 62.60 5.31
N ILE A 211 59.89 61.45 4.83
CA ILE A 211 61.34 61.23 4.64
C ILE A 211 61.88 62.20 3.59
N ALA A 212 61.20 62.37 2.45
CA ALA A 212 61.64 63.27 1.39
C ALA A 212 61.77 64.72 1.89
N LYS A 213 60.78 65.23 2.62
CA LYS A 213 60.86 66.55 3.26
C LYS A 213 62.01 66.65 4.26
N SER A 214 62.18 65.61 5.09
CA SER A 214 63.27 65.60 6.08
C SER A 214 64.66 65.57 5.45
N LEU A 215 64.80 64.90 4.29
CA LEU A 215 66.03 64.90 3.49
C LEU A 215 66.30 66.29 2.90
N ASP A 216 65.28 66.93 2.31
CA ASP A 216 65.39 68.29 1.75
C ASP A 216 65.83 69.32 2.82
N ASP A 217 65.18 69.29 3.99
CA ASP A 217 65.57 70.11 5.15
C ASP A 217 67.00 69.83 5.61
N THR A 218 67.46 68.59 5.47
CA THR A 218 68.82 68.20 5.84
C THR A 218 69.83 68.70 4.81
N PHE A 219 69.53 68.59 3.51
CA PHE A 219 70.37 69.14 2.45
C PHE A 219 70.46 70.66 2.53
N GLY A 220 69.34 71.37 2.75
CA GLY A 220 69.36 72.82 2.94
C GLY A 220 70.22 73.26 4.13
N ARG A 221 70.18 72.51 5.25
CA ARG A 221 71.09 72.75 6.39
C ARG A 221 72.55 72.48 6.06
N ILE A 222 72.84 71.46 5.26
CA ILE A 222 74.19 71.15 4.79
C ILE A 222 74.70 72.27 3.88
N GLU A 223 73.89 72.74 2.93
CA GLU A 223 74.23 73.86 2.03
C GLU A 223 74.52 75.14 2.82
N MET A 224 73.67 75.51 3.79
CA MET A 224 73.91 76.65 4.68
C MET A 224 75.25 76.52 5.43
N ARG A 225 75.57 75.32 5.92
CA ARG A 225 76.86 75.07 6.58
C ARG A 225 78.03 75.21 5.62
N PHE A 226 77.93 74.68 4.40
CA PHE A 226 78.96 74.84 3.38
C PHE A 226 79.15 76.30 2.99
N SER A 227 78.06 77.07 2.80
CA SER A 227 78.13 78.51 2.55
C SER A 227 78.80 79.24 3.71
N GLY A 228 78.46 78.90 4.96
CA GLY A 228 79.12 79.49 6.13
C GLY A 228 80.60 79.12 6.26
N VAL A 229 80.99 77.91 5.87
CA VAL A 229 82.40 77.50 5.79
C VAL A 229 83.12 78.25 4.67
N ALA A 230 82.53 78.36 3.48
CA ALA A 230 83.09 79.10 2.36
C ALA A 230 83.28 80.59 2.69
N GLU A 231 82.30 81.21 3.37
CA GLU A 231 82.41 82.59 3.85
C GLU A 231 83.54 82.74 4.87
N LYS A 232 83.68 81.80 5.82
CA LYS A 232 84.79 81.79 6.78
C LYS A 232 86.15 81.62 6.08
N VAL A 233 86.25 80.72 5.10
CA VAL A 233 87.47 80.52 4.32
C VAL A 233 87.81 81.78 3.52
N GLY A 234 86.82 82.43 2.90
CA GLY A 234 86.99 83.71 2.22
C GLY A 234 87.48 84.82 3.14
N LYS A 235 86.91 84.93 4.35
CA LYS A 235 87.38 85.87 5.39
C LYS A 235 88.81 85.57 5.85
N VAL A 236 89.16 84.30 6.02
CA VAL A 236 90.52 83.88 6.37
C VAL A 236 91.51 84.20 5.24
N ALA A 237 91.15 83.95 3.99
CA ALA A 237 91.97 84.30 2.83
C ALA A 237 92.19 85.82 2.73
N ALA A 238 91.14 86.63 2.88
CA ALA A 238 91.26 88.09 2.90
C ALA A 238 92.13 88.60 4.07
N SER A 239 92.02 87.97 5.25
CA SER A 239 92.89 88.28 6.38
C SER A 239 94.35 87.90 6.13
N LEU A 240 94.60 86.79 5.43
CA LEU A 240 95.94 86.35 5.00
C LEU A 240 96.53 87.32 3.97
N ASP A 241 95.76 87.77 2.98
CA ASP A 241 96.21 88.77 2.01
C ASP A 241 96.54 90.11 2.68
N THR A 242 95.71 90.52 3.65
CA THR A 242 95.95 91.76 4.43
C THR A 242 97.22 91.63 5.28
N ALA A 243 97.42 90.48 5.93
CA ALA A 243 98.64 90.20 6.68
C ALA A 243 99.88 90.18 5.75
N ASN A 244 99.77 89.55 4.58
CA ASN A 244 100.85 89.46 3.61
C ASN A 244 101.20 90.85 3.02
N ALA A 245 100.21 91.71 2.75
CA ALA A 245 100.43 93.09 2.33
C ALA A 245 101.11 93.94 3.42
N SER A 246 100.74 93.74 4.70
CA SER A 246 101.41 94.40 5.82
C SER A 246 102.87 93.93 6.00
N MET A 247 103.15 92.66 5.73
CA MET A 247 104.51 92.12 5.73
C MET A 247 105.34 92.68 4.56
N ALA A 248 104.77 92.78 3.37
CA ALA A 248 105.45 93.37 2.20
C ALA A 248 105.77 94.87 2.40
N GLY A 249 104.90 95.61 3.10
CA GLY A 249 105.14 97.02 3.44
C GLY A 249 106.19 97.24 4.55
N THR A 250 106.59 96.20 5.27
CA THR A 250 107.62 96.27 6.33
C THR A 250 109.03 95.90 5.81
N VAL A 251 109.14 95.45 4.55
CA VAL A 251 110.41 95.02 3.90
C VAL A 251 110.88 96.04 2.83
N SER A 252 110.36 97.27 2.86
CA SER A 252 110.85 98.44 2.12
C SER A 252 111.30 99.53 3.08
#